data_AF-A0A4P8PX11-F1
#
_entry.id   AF-A0A4P8PX11-F1
#
_cell.length_a   1.000
_cell.length_b   1.000
_cell.length_c   1.000
_cell.angle_alpha   90.00
_cell.angle_beta   90.00
_cell.angle_gamma   90.00
#
_symmetry.space_group_name_H-M   'P 1'
#
loop_
_entity.id
_entity.type
_entity.pdbx_description
1 polymer ?
#
loop_
_entity_poly.entity_id
_entity_poly.type
_entity_poly.pdbx_seq_one_letter_code
_entity_poly.pdbx_strand_id
1 'polypeptide(L)'
;MATVDRFRRVYRMLFDQATARGLTAGDLVVLDLSRVGFVSVDGTAALVEAKDLADTRGIDFTLVTCSRGVDHALAATGMLRLFRCYPSVESARACECRAADLRGADLGHPVGP
;
A
#
# COMPACT_ATOMS: atom_id res chain seq x y z
N MET A 1 12.30 21.17 7.27
CA MET A 1 11.29 20.13 7.52
C MET A 1 11.53 19.02 6.51
N ALA A 2 11.95 17.83 6.94
CA ALA A 2 12.42 16.80 6.02
C ALA A 2 11.27 16.28 5.15
N THR A 3 11.54 15.95 3.88
CA THR A 3 10.55 15.47 2.90
C THR A 3 9.71 14.30 3.45
N VAL A 4 10.32 13.43 4.27
CA VAL A 4 9.68 12.28 4.90
C VAL A 4 8.62 12.70 5.94
N ASP A 5 8.89 13.72 6.76
CA ASP A 5 7.91 14.22 7.75
C ASP A 5 6.67 14.78 7.07
N ARG A 6 6.87 15.44 5.92
CA ARG A 6 5.78 15.93 5.09
C ARG A 6 4.96 14.77 4.55
N PHE A 7 5.60 13.70 4.07
CA PHE A 7 4.89 12.49 3.62
C PHE A 7 4.04 11.90 4.75
N ARG A 8 4.62 11.64 5.93
CA ARG A 8 3.89 11.09 7.09
C ARG A 8 2.64 11.91 7.43
N ARG A 9 2.80 13.23 7.50
CA ARG A 9 1.71 14.15 7.82
C ARG A 9 0.62 14.13 6.76
N VAL A 10 1.00 14.26 5.49
CA VAL A 10 0.05 14.34 4.37
C VAL A 10 -0.67 13.03 4.17
N TYR A 11 0.04 11.89 4.23
CA TYR A 11 -0.56 10.57 4.12
C TYR A 11 -1.61 10.34 5.19
N ARG A 12 -1.30 10.61 6.46
CA ARG A 12 -2.24 10.43 7.56
C ARG A 12 -3.50 11.26 7.39
N MET A 13 -3.34 12.54 7.06
CA MET A 13 -4.46 13.43 6.79
C MET A 13 -5.35 12.93 5.64
N LEU A 14 -4.75 12.50 4.52
CA LEU A 14 -5.50 11.99 3.37
C LEU A 14 -6.19 10.67 3.69
N PHE A 15 -5.54 9.79 4.44
CA PHE A 15 -6.07 8.50 4.85
C PHE A 15 -7.27 8.66 5.80
N ASP A 16 -7.17 9.55 6.79
CA ASP A 16 -8.27 9.88 7.69
C ASP A 16 -9.46 10.49 6.93
N GLN A 17 -9.19 11.35 5.94
CA GLN A 17 -10.24 11.91 5.07
C GLN A 17 -10.90 10.85 4.19
N ALA A 18 -10.12 9.92 3.61
CA ALA A 18 -10.64 8.87 2.76
C ALA A 18 -11.51 7.89 3.56
N THR A 19 -11.06 7.49 4.75
CA THR A 19 -11.85 6.63 5.65
C THR A 19 -13.12 7.32 6.14
N ALA A 20 -13.07 8.62 6.47
CA ALA A 20 -14.27 9.40 6.77
C ALA A 20 -15.27 9.50 5.59
N ARG A 21 -14.79 9.33 4.36
CA ARG A 21 -15.61 9.33 3.13
C ARG A 21 -16.09 7.94 2.70
N GLY A 22 -15.76 6.90 3.46
CA GLY A 22 -16.23 5.54 3.21
C GLY A 22 -15.18 4.57 2.67
N LEU A 23 -13.88 4.90 2.71
CA LEU A 23 -12.83 3.89 2.52
C LEU A 23 -12.84 2.92 3.72
N THR A 24 -13.03 1.63 3.45
CA THR A 24 -13.35 0.58 4.42
C THR A 24 -12.52 -0.68 4.20
N ALA A 25 -12.66 -1.67 5.11
CA ALA A 25 -11.94 -2.93 5.00
C ALA A 25 -12.25 -3.65 3.67
N GLY A 26 -11.21 -4.17 3.01
CA GLY A 26 -11.29 -4.76 1.68
C GLY A 26 -11.10 -3.76 0.53
N ASP A 27 -11.10 -2.45 0.80
CA ASP A 27 -10.66 -1.45 -0.19
C ASP A 27 -9.13 -1.46 -0.34
N LEU A 28 -8.65 -0.84 -1.41
CA LEU A 28 -7.23 -0.80 -1.79
C LEU A 28 -6.69 0.63 -1.84
N VAL A 29 -5.57 0.86 -1.16
CA VAL A 29 -4.71 2.04 -1.37
C VAL A 29 -3.56 1.66 -2.30
N VAL A 30 -3.46 2.36 -3.43
CA VAL A 30 -2.34 2.26 -4.36
C VAL A 30 -1.47 3.51 -4.21
N LEU A 31 -0.23 3.35 -3.75
CA LEU A 31 0.74 4.43 -3.67
C LEU A 31 1.67 4.42 -4.89
N ASP A 32 1.53 5.43 -5.74
CA ASP A 32 2.34 5.59 -6.95
C ASP A 32 3.67 6.29 -6.68
N LEU A 33 4.76 5.51 -6.75
CA LEU A 33 6.14 5.95 -6.63
C LEU A 33 6.86 5.98 -7.99
N SER A 34 6.16 5.87 -9.11
CA SER A 34 6.74 5.85 -10.47
C SER A 34 7.63 7.06 -10.78
N ARG A 35 7.32 8.22 -10.20
CA ARG A 35 8.08 9.47 -10.37
C ARG A 35 9.14 9.70 -9.29
N VAL A 36 9.28 8.77 -8.35
CA VAL A 36 10.28 8.83 -7.29
C VAL A 36 11.54 8.14 -7.77
N GLY A 37 12.67 8.86 -7.75
CA GLY A 37 13.96 8.32 -8.17
C GLY A 37 14.74 7.62 -7.05
N PHE A 38 14.44 7.95 -5.79
CA PHE A 38 15.20 7.48 -4.62
C PHE A 38 14.32 7.47 -3.36
N VAL A 39 14.53 6.47 -2.51
CA VAL A 39 13.94 6.36 -1.17
C VAL A 39 15.05 6.13 -0.16
N SER A 40 15.18 7.03 0.82
CA SER A 40 16.09 6.84 1.96
C SER A 40 15.52 5.83 2.95
N VAL A 41 16.35 5.32 3.87
CA VAL A 41 15.89 4.42 4.96
C VAL A 41 14.72 5.01 5.74
N ASP A 42 14.76 6.30 6.09
CA ASP A 42 13.64 6.98 6.75
C ASP A 42 12.39 7.04 5.90
N GLY A 43 12.56 7.21 4.58
CA GLY A 43 11.47 7.16 3.62
C GLY A 43 10.83 5.78 3.57
N THR A 44 11.63 4.72 3.57
CA THR A 44 11.12 3.35 3.60
C THR A 44 10.41 3.02 4.91
N ALA A 45 10.95 3.48 6.06
CA ALA A 45 10.26 3.36 7.34
C ALA A 45 8.89 4.06 7.31
N ALA A 46 8.79 5.25 6.70
CA ALA A 46 7.53 5.94 6.56
C ALA A 46 6.52 5.19 5.65
N LEU A 47 6.99 4.47 4.61
CA LEU A 47 6.13 3.60 3.80
C LEU A 47 5.57 2.42 4.61
N VAL A 48 6.38 1.85 5.51
CA VAL A 48 5.92 0.78 6.40
C VAL A 48 4.87 1.31 7.37
N GLU A 49 5.12 2.46 8.01
CA GLU A 49 4.13 3.11 8.88
C GLU A 49 2.80 3.39 8.13
N ALA A 50 2.89 3.76 6.84
CA ALA A 50 1.73 3.99 6.00
C ALA A 50 0.94 2.70 5.73
N LYS A 51 1.65 1.60 5.46
CA LYS A 51 1.06 0.27 5.30
C LYS A 51 0.43 -0.23 6.59
N ASP A 52 1.15 -0.14 7.71
CA ASP A 52 0.65 -0.58 9.01
C ASP A 52 -0.66 0.14 9.35
N LEU A 53 -0.74 1.46 9.09
CA LEU A 53 -1.97 2.21 9.26
C LEU A 53 -3.13 1.66 8.41
N ALA A 54 -2.87 1.29 7.14
CA ALA A 54 -3.88 0.68 6.28
C ALA A 54 -4.30 -0.71 6.81
N ASP A 55 -3.33 -1.54 7.21
CA ASP A 55 -3.56 -2.87 7.77
C ASP A 55 -4.42 -2.81 9.04
N THR A 56 -4.20 -1.83 9.94
CA THR A 56 -5.06 -1.66 11.14
C THR A 56 -6.53 -1.38 10.83
N ARG A 57 -6.84 -0.98 9.59
CA ARG A 57 -8.21 -0.76 9.10
C ARG A 57 -8.70 -1.86 8.17
N GLY A 58 -7.90 -2.91 7.95
CA GLY A 58 -8.20 -3.97 6.99
C GLY A 58 -8.20 -3.49 5.54
N ILE A 59 -7.54 -2.38 5.24
CA ILE A 59 -7.41 -1.81 3.89
C ILE A 59 -6.12 -2.38 3.27
N ASP A 60 -6.23 -2.97 2.09
CA ASP A 60 -5.08 -3.46 1.35
C ASP A 60 -4.20 -2.28 0.90
N PHE A 61 -2.89 -2.47 0.89
CA PHE A 61 -1.92 -1.43 0.52
C PHE A 61 -0.87 -1.98 -0.44
N THR A 62 -0.68 -1.30 -1.56
CA THR A 62 0.29 -1.70 -2.59
C THR A 62 1.06 -0.53 -3.16
N LEU A 63 2.24 -0.81 -3.70
CA LEU A 63 3.12 0.17 -4.31
C LEU A 63 3.12 0.01 -5.83
N VAL A 64 3.15 1.15 -6.53
CA VAL A 64 3.56 1.18 -7.94
C VAL A 64 4.96 1.75 -8.01
N THR A 65 5.89 0.98 -8.58
CA THR A 65 7.29 1.39 -8.77
C THR A 65 7.66 1.26 -10.24
N CYS A 66 8.39 2.24 -10.77
CA CYS A 66 8.86 2.22 -12.16
C CYS A 66 10.37 2.43 -12.29
N SER A 67 11.09 2.64 -11.18
CA SER A 67 12.51 2.97 -11.21
C SER A 67 13.33 1.91 -10.46
N ARG A 68 14.38 1.42 -11.14
CA ARG A 68 15.34 0.46 -10.53
C ARG A 68 15.93 0.99 -9.22
N GLY A 69 16.02 2.31 -9.06
CA GLY A 69 16.52 2.96 -7.84
C GLY A 69 15.60 2.72 -6.64
N VAL A 70 14.28 2.85 -6.82
CA VAL A 70 13.29 2.56 -5.77
C VAL A 70 13.26 1.06 -5.48
N ASP A 71 13.24 0.22 -6.52
CA ASP A 71 13.24 -1.24 -6.34
C ASP A 71 14.49 -1.71 -5.60
N HIS A 72 15.66 -1.15 -5.94
CA HIS A 72 16.92 -1.46 -5.25
C HIS A 72 16.92 -0.97 -3.80
N ALA A 73 16.39 0.23 -3.52
CA ALA A 73 16.27 0.73 -2.15
C ALA A 73 15.33 -0.14 -1.30
N LEU A 74 14.21 -0.59 -1.87
CA LEU A 74 13.30 -1.53 -1.23
C LEU A 74 13.93 -2.92 -1.05
N ALA A 75 14.74 -3.37 -2.01
CA ALA A 75 15.44 -4.65 -1.94
C ALA A 75 16.51 -4.64 -0.84
N ALA A 76 17.35 -3.60 -0.83
CA ALA A 76 18.45 -3.44 0.11
C ALA A 76 17.97 -3.31 1.56
N THR A 77 16.76 -2.77 1.77
CA THR A 77 16.12 -2.67 3.09
C THR A 77 15.30 -3.90 3.45
N GLY A 78 15.24 -4.92 2.59
CA GLY A 78 14.42 -6.14 2.77
C GLY A 78 12.92 -5.91 2.63
N MET A 79 12.51 -4.68 2.29
CA MET A 79 11.12 -4.25 2.26
C MET A 79 10.34 -4.72 1.05
N LEU A 80 10.98 -5.19 -0.02
CA LEU A 80 10.27 -5.83 -1.15
C LEU A 80 9.37 -7.00 -0.71
N ARG A 81 9.67 -7.64 0.43
CA ARG A 81 8.83 -8.73 0.96
C ARG A 81 7.58 -8.24 1.70
N LEU A 82 7.56 -6.96 2.10
CA LEU A 82 6.44 -6.34 2.82
C LEU A 82 5.40 -5.74 1.87
N PHE A 83 5.82 -5.37 0.65
CA PHE A 83 4.97 -4.70 -0.32
C PHE A 83 4.79 -5.55 -1.56
N ARG A 84 3.54 -5.70 -2.01
CA ARG A 84 3.27 -6.02 -3.41
C ARG A 84 3.61 -4.80 -4.24
N CYS A 85 4.47 -4.98 -5.24
CA CYS A 85 4.91 -3.91 -6.13
C CYS A 85 4.42 -4.22 -7.55
N TYR A 86 3.88 -3.21 -8.21
CA TYR A 86 3.35 -3.30 -9.55
C TYR A 86 4.00 -2.25 -10.47
N PRO A 87 4.13 -2.52 -11.78
CA PRO A 87 4.72 -1.58 -12.72
C PRO A 87 3.80 -0.40 -13.08
N SER A 88 2.49 -0.51 -12.83
CA SER A 88 1.52 0.56 -13.07
C SER A 88 0.29 0.45 -12.15
N VAL A 89 -0.45 1.56 -11.99
CA VAL A 89 -1.68 1.60 -11.21
C VAL A 89 -2.74 0.66 -11.79
N GLU A 90 -2.83 0.57 -13.12
CA GLU A 90 -3.77 -0.31 -13.82
C GLU A 90 -3.47 -1.78 -13.50
N SER A 91 -2.19 -2.17 -13.51
CA SER A 91 -1.78 -3.54 -13.18
C SER A 91 -2.06 -3.88 -11.72
N ALA A 92 -1.83 -2.94 -10.79
CA ALA A 92 -2.16 -3.10 -9.38
C ALA A 92 -3.67 -3.35 -9.20
N ARG A 93 -4.50 -2.49 -9.82
CA ARG A 93 -5.96 -2.62 -9.74
C ARG A 93 -6.46 -3.93 -10.35
N ALA A 94 -5.96 -4.33 -11.51
CA ALA A 94 -6.38 -5.56 -12.17
C ALA A 94 -6.04 -6.81 -11.34
N CYS A 95 -4.84 -6.85 -10.74
CA CYS A 95 -4.42 -7.97 -9.90
C CYS A 95 -5.18 -8.02 -8.57
N GLU A 96 -5.39 -6.87 -7.92
CA GLU A 96 -6.06 -6.83 -6.62
C GLU A 96 -7.59 -7.00 -6.73
N CYS A 97 -8.24 -6.52 -7.80
CA CYS A 97 -9.64 -6.87 -8.06
C CYS A 97 -9.81 -8.39 -8.15
N ARG A 98 -8.91 -9.07 -8.87
CA ARG A 98 -8.93 -10.53 -9.00
C ARG A 98 -8.63 -11.24 -7.66
N ALA A 99 -7.78 -10.68 -6.82
CA ALA A 99 -7.50 -11.22 -5.49
C ALA A 99 -8.69 -11.03 -4.53
N ALA A 100 -9.37 -9.88 -4.59
CA ALA A 100 -10.57 -9.59 -3.82
C ALA A 100 -11.72 -10.53 -4.19
N ASP A 101 -11.92 -10.82 -5.49
CA ASP A 101 -12.93 -11.79 -5.95
C ASP A 101 -12.72 -13.19 -5.36
N LEU A 102 -11.45 -13.64 -5.29
CA LEU A 102 -11.09 -14.93 -4.71
C LEU A 102 -11.26 -14.96 -3.19
N ARG A 103 -10.98 -13.83 -2.49
CA ARG A 103 -11.20 -13.69 -1.04
C ARG A 103 -12.69 -13.66 -0.68
N GLY A 104 -13.51 -13.01 -1.50
CA GLY A 104 -14.96 -12.97 -1.32
C GLY A 104 -15.63 -14.33 -1.50
N ALA A 105 -15.07 -15.20 -2.34
CA ALA A 105 -15.57 -16.56 -2.56
C ALA A 105 -15.31 -17.53 -1.38
N ASP A 106 -14.37 -17.21 -0.48
CA ASP A 106 -13.99 -18.07 0.66
C ASP A 106 -14.85 -17.83 1.93
N LEU A 107 -15.66 -16.76 1.96
CA LEU A 107 -16.54 -16.43 3.09
C LEU A 107 -17.88 -17.22 3.09
N GLY A 108 -17.96 -18.31 2.31
CA GLY A 108 -19.17 -19.11 2.10
C GLY A 108 -19.28 -20.40 2.91
N HIS A 109 -18.42 -20.67 3.90
CA HIS A 109 -18.57 -21.88 4.73
C HIS A 109 -19.34 -21.57 6.02
N PRO A 110 -20.63 -21.95 6.15
CA PRO A 110 -21.29 -21.94 7.44
C PRO A 110 -20.64 -23.02 8.30
N VAL A 111 -19.81 -22.61 9.26
CA VAL A 111 -19.52 -23.44 10.42
C VAL A 111 -20.81 -23.46 11.23
N GLY A 112 -21.53 -24.56 11.14
CA GLY A 112 -22.64 -24.85 12.04
C GLY A 112 -22.68 -26.34 12.36
N PRO A 113 -23.50 -26.71 13.35
CA PRO A 113 -23.60 -26.15 14.69
C PRO A 113 -22.53 -26.70 15.67
#